data_AF-A0A969UTC1-F1
#
_entry.id   AF-A0A969UTC1-F1
#
_cell.length_a   1.000
_cell.length_b   1.000
_cell.length_c   1.000
_cell.angle_alpha   90.00
_cell.angle_beta   90.00
_cell.angle_gamma   90.00
#
_symmetry.space_group_name_H-M   'P 1'
#
loop_
_entity.id
_entity.type
_entity.pdbx_description
1 polymer ?
#
loop_
_entity_poly.entity_id
_entity_poly.type
_entity_poly.pdbx_seq_one_letter_code
_entity_poly.pdbx_strand_id
1 'polypeptide(L)'
;MISDAASKNQKFANASLVSPDISADGLLSASVSRGIAPLKLGIMASGSGSNVEAIAQAIAQQALHAKIQVLVYNKPEAKVVERADRLGIPKILLNHREYASREALDQAIIDTMHQHQVEWVIMAGWMRVVTQVLINAFPQRILNIHPSLLPSFPGAHAIEQAIA
;
A
#
# COMPACT_ATOMS: atom_id res chain seq x y z
N MET A 1 23.54 49.11 13.33
CA MET A 1 23.92 47.68 13.42
C MET A 1 23.13 47.11 14.59
N ILE A 2 21.84 46.80 14.44
CA ILE A 2 21.26 45.50 13.99
C ILE A 2 21.88 44.37 14.85
N SER A 3 21.33 43.99 16.01
CA SER A 3 20.06 43.31 16.37
C SER A 3 20.10 41.78 16.28
N ASP A 4 19.70 41.16 17.40
CA ASP A 4 19.00 39.88 17.60
C ASP A 4 19.73 38.54 17.42
N ALA A 5 20.24 38.07 18.56
CA ALA A 5 20.36 36.66 18.92
C ALA A 5 18.99 36.11 19.40
N ALA A 6 18.10 35.79 18.47
CA ALA A 6 16.95 34.89 18.70
C ALA A 6 16.24 34.64 17.37
N SER A 7 16.49 33.52 16.68
CA SER A 7 15.52 32.85 15.78
C SER A 7 16.19 31.70 15.02
N LYS A 8 15.41 30.62 14.83
CA LYS A 8 15.60 29.44 13.94
C LYS A 8 16.10 28.16 14.60
N ASN A 9 15.19 27.46 15.28
CA ASN A 9 14.56 26.25 14.71
C ASN A 9 13.55 25.64 15.70
N GLN A 10 12.48 26.36 15.97
CA GLN A 10 11.19 25.71 16.19
C GLN A 10 10.67 25.29 14.81
N LYS A 11 10.55 23.99 14.54
CA LYS A 11 9.58 23.35 13.62
C LYS A 11 9.89 21.87 13.42
N PHE A 12 9.66 21.06 14.44
CA PHE A 12 9.34 19.63 14.28
C PHE A 12 8.28 19.24 15.31
N ALA A 13 7.15 19.93 15.27
CA ALA A 13 5.95 19.57 16.03
C ALA A 13 4.77 19.59 15.05
N ASN A 14 4.71 18.59 14.20
CA ASN A 14 3.49 18.15 13.51
C ASN A 14 3.74 16.72 13.08
N ALA A 15 3.54 15.78 14.01
CA ALA A 15 3.31 14.40 13.64
C ALA A 15 2.08 14.39 12.73
N SER A 16 2.32 14.18 11.44
CA SER A 16 1.29 14.28 10.40
C SER A 16 0.38 13.05 10.48
N LEU A 17 -0.54 13.05 11.43
CA LEU A 17 -1.77 12.27 11.36
C LEU A 17 -2.78 13.11 10.60
N VAL A 18 -2.71 13.06 9.27
CA VAL A 18 -3.83 13.49 8.43
C VAL A 18 -4.77 12.31 8.32
N SER A 19 -5.63 12.15 9.32
CA SER A 19 -6.80 11.27 9.17
C SER A 19 -7.79 11.97 8.24
N PRO A 20 -8.35 11.30 7.23
CA PRO A 20 -9.46 11.89 6.47
C PRO A 20 -10.61 12.21 7.44
N ASP A 21 -11.34 13.28 7.16
CA ASP A 21 -12.56 13.60 7.89
C ASP A 21 -13.63 12.58 7.47
N ILE A 22 -13.80 11.52 8.27
CA ILE A 22 -14.82 10.50 8.03
C ILE A 22 -16.12 11.03 8.58
N SER A 23 -16.82 11.87 7.82
CA SER A 23 -18.14 12.35 8.21
C SER A 23 -19.07 11.16 8.49
N ALA A 24 -19.86 11.24 9.55
CA ALA A 24 -20.76 10.16 9.98
C ALA A 24 -21.73 9.72 8.86
N ASP A 25 -22.08 10.61 7.93
CA ASP A 25 -22.88 10.30 6.75
C ASP A 25 -22.19 9.31 5.78
N GLY A 26 -20.86 9.35 5.68
CA GLY A 26 -20.07 8.38 4.91
C GLY A 26 -20.06 6.98 5.54
N LEU A 27 -20.01 6.91 6.88
CA LEU A 27 -20.09 5.67 7.66
C LEU A 27 -21.50 5.07 7.67
N LEU A 28 -22.54 5.91 7.75
CA LEU A 28 -23.94 5.47 7.71
C LEU A 28 -24.33 4.91 6.34
N SER A 29 -23.75 5.42 5.25
CA SER A 29 -23.90 4.80 3.91
C SER A 29 -23.30 3.39 3.84
N ALA A 30 -22.20 3.13 4.55
CA ALA A 30 -21.55 1.81 4.61
C ALA A 30 -22.36 0.80 5.44
N SER A 31 -23.20 1.27 6.37
CA SER A 31 -24.09 0.41 7.17
C SER A 31 -25.38 -0.01 6.43
N VAL A 32 -25.65 0.56 5.25
CA VAL A 32 -26.77 0.16 4.37
C VAL A 32 -26.23 -0.61 3.17
N SER A 33 -25.85 -1.89 3.34
CA SER A 33 -25.27 -2.64 2.21
C SER A 33 -25.46 -4.15 2.27
N ARG A 34 -26.72 -4.60 2.27
CA ARG A 34 -27.07 -5.74 1.40
C ARG A 34 -27.21 -5.19 -0.02
N GLY A 35 -26.10 -4.84 -0.69
CA GLY A 35 -26.14 -4.26 -2.04
C GLY A 35 -24.86 -3.62 -2.61
N ILE A 36 -23.82 -3.34 -1.81
CA ILE A 36 -22.56 -2.82 -2.34
C ILE A 36 -21.66 -3.98 -2.80
N ALA A 37 -21.12 -3.89 -4.01
CA ALA A 37 -20.18 -4.88 -4.54
C ALA A 37 -18.87 -4.88 -3.74
N PRO A 38 -18.17 -6.02 -3.60
CA PRO A 38 -16.88 -6.07 -2.91
C PRO A 38 -15.86 -5.15 -3.56
N LEU A 39 -15.07 -4.44 -2.74
CA LEU A 39 -13.97 -3.59 -3.23
C LEU A 39 -12.95 -4.41 -4.02
N LYS A 40 -12.47 -3.87 -5.15
CA LYS A 40 -11.50 -4.55 -6.01
C LYS A 40 -10.07 -4.14 -5.67
N LEU A 41 -9.33 -5.03 -5.00
CA LEU A 41 -7.97 -4.77 -4.53
C LEU A 41 -6.92 -5.26 -5.52
N GLY A 42 -5.91 -4.43 -5.79
CA GLY A 42 -4.65 -4.82 -6.39
C GLY A 42 -3.56 -4.77 -5.33
N ILE A 43 -2.84 -5.87 -5.12
CA ILE A 43 -1.84 -5.96 -4.06
C ILE A 43 -0.44 -5.90 -4.68
N MET A 44 0.47 -5.18 -4.03
CA MET A 44 1.89 -5.10 -4.40
C MET A 44 2.75 -5.71 -3.29
N ALA A 45 3.63 -6.66 -3.60
CA ALA A 45 4.52 -7.28 -2.62
C ALA A 45 5.91 -7.62 -3.18
N SER A 46 6.94 -7.57 -2.32
CA SER A 46 8.32 -7.90 -2.70
C SER A 46 8.94 -9.08 -1.94
N GLY A 47 8.24 -9.65 -0.95
CA GLY A 47 8.83 -10.54 0.05
C GLY A 47 7.98 -11.76 0.38
N SER A 48 7.84 -12.05 1.68
CA SER A 48 7.23 -13.29 2.19
C SER A 48 5.73 -13.42 1.93
N GLY A 49 5.01 -12.30 1.83
CA GLY A 49 3.58 -12.29 1.56
C GLY A 49 2.67 -12.51 2.77
N SER A 50 3.16 -12.39 4.00
CA SER A 50 2.31 -12.57 5.20
C SER A 50 1.11 -11.62 5.24
N ASN A 51 1.30 -10.35 4.86
CA ASN A 51 0.19 -9.39 4.75
C ASN A 51 -0.81 -9.74 3.64
N VAL A 52 -0.33 -10.28 2.51
CA VAL A 52 -1.20 -10.76 1.42
C VAL A 52 -2.11 -11.88 1.93
N GLU A 53 -1.54 -12.81 2.68
CA GLU A 53 -2.30 -13.89 3.29
C GLU A 53 -3.28 -13.39 4.36
N ALA A 54 -2.87 -12.46 5.22
CA ALA A 54 -3.76 -11.88 6.22
C ALA A 54 -4.98 -11.20 5.58
N ILE A 55 -4.78 -10.44 4.49
CA ILE A 55 -5.86 -9.81 3.74
C ILE A 55 -6.78 -10.88 3.12
N ALA A 56 -6.22 -11.91 2.49
CA ALA A 56 -6.99 -13.00 1.91
C ALA A 56 -7.81 -13.77 2.95
N GLN A 57 -7.25 -14.02 4.13
CA GLN A 57 -7.95 -14.64 5.25
C GLN A 57 -9.09 -13.77 5.77
N ALA A 58 -8.88 -12.46 5.93
CA ALA A 58 -9.92 -11.52 6.35
C ALA A 58 -11.09 -11.46 5.35
N ILE A 59 -10.81 -11.52 4.05
CA ILE A 59 -11.83 -11.63 2.99
C ILE A 59 -12.59 -12.95 3.10
N ALA A 60 -11.87 -14.07 3.24
CA ALA A 60 -12.49 -15.40 3.35
C ALA A 60 -13.39 -15.53 4.60
N GLN A 61 -13.02 -14.86 5.69
CA GLN A 61 -13.78 -14.78 6.94
C GLN A 61 -14.89 -13.72 6.90
N GLN A 62 -15.09 -13.02 5.77
CA GLN A 62 -16.05 -11.94 5.60
C GLN A 62 -15.84 -10.74 6.55
N ALA A 63 -14.67 -10.63 7.18
CA ALA A 63 -14.27 -9.48 7.98
C ALA A 63 -13.88 -8.28 7.10
N LEU A 64 -13.54 -8.54 5.83
CA LEU A 64 -13.25 -7.54 4.82
C LEU A 64 -14.09 -7.78 3.57
N HIS A 65 -14.99 -6.85 3.25
CA HIS A 65 -15.85 -6.93 2.04
C HIS A 65 -15.09 -6.48 0.78
N ALA A 66 -14.14 -7.30 0.36
CA ALA A 66 -13.27 -7.02 -0.77
C ALA A 66 -12.91 -8.28 -1.56
N LYS A 67 -12.30 -8.09 -2.73
CA LYS A 67 -11.76 -9.15 -3.57
C LYS A 67 -10.38 -8.76 -4.07
N ILE A 68 -9.41 -9.67 -3.94
CA ILE A 68 -8.09 -9.49 -4.53
C ILE A 68 -8.18 -9.84 -6.01
N GLN A 69 -8.00 -8.84 -6.87
CA GLN A 69 -8.07 -8.98 -8.32
C GLN A 69 -6.75 -9.44 -8.93
N VAL A 70 -5.63 -8.94 -8.38
CA VAL A 70 -4.28 -9.29 -8.81
C VAL A 70 -3.28 -8.99 -7.71
N LEU A 71 -2.27 -9.85 -7.63
CA LEU A 71 -1.02 -9.62 -6.91
C LEU A 71 0.08 -9.28 -7.92
N VAL A 72 0.64 -8.08 -7.82
CA VAL A 72 1.88 -7.73 -8.51
C VAL A 72 3.05 -7.96 -7.56
N TYR A 73 4.05 -8.70 -8.05
CA TYR A 73 5.30 -8.91 -7.34
C TYR A 73 6.49 -8.62 -8.27
N ASN A 74 7.63 -8.26 -7.69
CA ASN A 74 8.75 -7.71 -8.46
C ASN A 74 10.07 -8.47 -8.34
N LYS A 75 10.08 -9.56 -7.57
CA LYS A 75 11.25 -10.44 -7.42
C LYS A 75 10.84 -11.86 -7.82
N PRO A 76 11.49 -12.48 -8.82
CA PRO A 76 11.17 -13.85 -9.23
C PRO A 76 11.16 -14.85 -8.06
N GLU A 77 12.06 -14.66 -7.09
CA GLU A 77 12.25 -15.49 -5.91
C GLU A 77 11.32 -15.17 -4.72
N ALA A 78 10.33 -14.29 -4.90
CA ALA A 78 9.46 -13.88 -3.80
C ALA A 78 8.57 -15.04 -3.31
N LYS A 79 8.67 -15.37 -2.01
CA LYS A 79 7.86 -16.44 -1.39
C LYS A 79 6.35 -16.17 -1.40
N VAL A 80 5.92 -14.93 -1.65
CA VAL A 80 4.50 -14.59 -1.83
C VAL A 80 3.85 -15.38 -2.98
N VAL A 81 4.62 -15.81 -3.98
CA VAL A 81 4.15 -16.60 -5.13
C VAL A 81 3.47 -17.89 -4.67
N GLU A 82 4.13 -18.65 -3.77
CA GLU A 82 3.61 -19.90 -3.22
C GLU A 82 2.29 -19.68 -2.45
N ARG A 83 2.19 -18.55 -1.73
CA ARG A 83 0.95 -18.18 -1.01
C ARG A 83 -0.16 -17.83 -1.98
N ALA A 84 0.15 -17.04 -3.01
CA ALA A 84 -0.82 -16.67 -4.02
C ALA A 84 -1.36 -17.89 -4.78
N ASP A 85 -0.51 -18.86 -5.09
CA ASP A 85 -0.91 -20.14 -5.69
C ASP A 85 -1.88 -20.91 -4.78
N ARG A 86 -1.50 -21.10 -3.52
CA ARG A 86 -2.35 -21.80 -2.54
C ARG A 86 -3.70 -21.11 -2.31
N LEU A 87 -3.74 -19.78 -2.39
CA LEU A 87 -4.93 -18.96 -2.17
C LEU A 87 -5.74 -18.70 -3.45
N GLY A 88 -5.29 -19.19 -4.62
CA GLY A 88 -5.96 -18.97 -5.90
C GLY A 88 -5.97 -17.50 -6.36
N ILE A 89 -4.96 -16.71 -5.96
CA ILE A 89 -4.87 -15.29 -6.30
C ILE A 89 -4.12 -15.13 -7.64
N PRO A 90 -4.71 -14.46 -8.65
CA PRO A 90 -4.00 -14.10 -9.88
C PRO A 90 -2.74 -13.30 -9.56
N LYS A 91 -1.59 -13.65 -10.16
CA LYS A 91 -0.31 -13.02 -9.87
C LYS A 91 0.46 -12.68 -11.13
N ILE A 92 1.11 -11.53 -11.14
CA ILE A 92 1.91 -11.01 -12.25
C ILE A 92 3.29 -10.61 -11.73
N LEU A 93 4.33 -11.18 -12.34
CA LEU A 93 5.72 -10.75 -12.12
C LEU A 93 6.00 -9.54 -13.00
N LEU A 94 6.30 -8.41 -12.37
CA LEU A 94 6.93 -7.27 -13.02
C LEU A 94 8.33 -7.13 -12.45
N ASN A 95 9.28 -7.89 -13.01
CA ASN A 95 10.65 -7.93 -12.51
C ASN A 95 11.29 -6.54 -12.63
N HIS A 96 11.48 -5.87 -11.49
CA HIS A 96 11.96 -4.49 -11.45
C HIS A 96 13.33 -4.27 -12.11
N ARG A 97 14.11 -5.33 -12.36
CA ARG A 97 15.40 -5.27 -13.05
C ARG A 97 15.27 -5.18 -14.57
N GLU A 98 14.09 -5.46 -15.12
CA GLU A 98 13.81 -5.43 -16.56
C GLU A 98 13.28 -4.07 -17.04
N TYR A 99 13.09 -3.12 -16.11
CA TYR A 99 12.58 -1.79 -16.42
C TYR A 99 13.69 -0.73 -16.36
N ALA A 100 13.72 0.15 -17.35
CA ALA A 100 14.73 1.20 -17.46
C ALA A 100 14.63 2.29 -16.38
N SER A 101 13.45 2.47 -15.76
CA SER A 101 13.23 3.44 -14.69
C SER A 101 12.13 2.99 -13.72
N ARG A 102 11.97 3.72 -12.62
CA ARG A 102 10.88 3.47 -11.65
C ARG A 102 9.53 3.84 -12.25
N GLU A 103 9.49 4.91 -13.03
CA GLU A 103 8.30 5.37 -13.75
C GLU A 103 7.85 4.32 -14.77
N ALA A 104 8.78 3.66 -15.46
CA ALA A 104 8.45 2.58 -16.39
C ALA A 104 7.85 1.36 -15.69
N LEU A 105 8.39 0.98 -14.52
CA LEU A 105 7.81 -0.08 -13.69
C LEU A 105 6.43 0.32 -13.16
N ASP A 106 6.28 1.54 -12.65
CA ASP A 106 5.01 2.06 -12.14
C ASP A 106 3.94 2.12 -13.24
N GLN A 107 4.31 2.48 -14.46
CA GLN A 107 3.39 2.43 -15.60
C GLN A 107 2.91 1.00 -15.88
N ALA A 108 3.83 0.02 -15.89
CA ALA A 108 3.46 -1.39 -16.08
C ALA A 108 2.57 -1.92 -14.93
N ILE A 109 2.79 -1.44 -13.70
CA ILE A 109 1.92 -1.72 -12.55
C ILE A 109 0.53 -1.15 -12.84
N ILE A 110 0.41 0.14 -13.21
CA ILE A 110 -0.88 0.78 -13.52
C ILE A 110 -1.63 0.01 -14.60
N ASP A 111 -0.97 -0.33 -15.70
CA ASP A 111 -1.58 -1.04 -16.80
C ASP A 111 -2.13 -2.40 -16.35
N THR A 112 -1.36 -3.13 -15.55
CA THR A 112 -1.79 -4.40 -14.93
C THR A 112 -3.01 -4.18 -14.01
N MET A 113 -2.97 -3.17 -13.16
CA MET A 113 -4.06 -2.86 -12.23
C MET A 113 -5.35 -2.51 -12.99
N HIS A 114 -5.27 -1.72 -14.07
CA HIS A 114 -6.41 -1.37 -14.91
C HIS A 114 -6.98 -2.59 -15.67
N GLN A 115 -6.12 -3.44 -16.24
CA GLN A 115 -6.54 -4.68 -16.90
C GLN A 115 -7.34 -5.59 -15.96
N HIS A 116 -6.98 -5.62 -14.68
CA HIS A 116 -7.65 -6.37 -13.64
C HIS A 116 -8.79 -5.62 -12.93
N GLN A 117 -9.14 -4.41 -13.40
CA GLN A 117 -10.18 -3.55 -12.85
C GLN A 117 -9.99 -3.22 -11.36
N VAL A 118 -8.75 -2.99 -10.94
CA VAL A 118 -8.42 -2.62 -9.56
C VAL A 118 -8.96 -1.23 -9.23
N GLU A 119 -9.54 -1.10 -8.05
CA GLU A 119 -10.02 0.17 -7.48
C GLU A 119 -9.08 0.69 -6.38
N TRP A 120 -8.45 -0.21 -5.62
CA TRP A 120 -7.57 0.12 -4.50
C TRP A 120 -6.24 -0.62 -4.61
N VAL A 121 -5.14 0.12 -4.49
CA VAL A 121 -3.78 -0.45 -4.49
C VAL A 121 -3.30 -0.60 -3.06
N ILE A 122 -2.92 -1.81 -2.67
CA ILE A 122 -2.42 -2.14 -1.33
C ILE A 122 -0.94 -2.54 -1.42
N MET A 123 -0.07 -1.70 -0.86
CA MET A 123 1.36 -1.98 -0.74
C MET A 123 1.60 -2.83 0.51
N ALA A 124 1.64 -4.15 0.31
CA ALA A 124 1.74 -5.17 1.34
C ALA A 124 3.18 -5.73 1.39
N GLY A 125 4.10 -4.94 1.96
CA GLY A 125 5.53 -5.28 1.95
C GLY A 125 6.19 -5.03 0.60
N TRP A 126 5.78 -3.95 -0.08
CA TRP A 126 6.43 -3.45 -1.27
C TRP A 126 7.71 -2.70 -0.89
N MET A 127 8.86 -3.15 -1.42
CA MET A 127 10.18 -2.68 -1.00
C MET A 127 10.81 -1.71 -2.01
N ARG A 128 10.00 -1.02 -2.81
CA ARG A 128 10.47 0.01 -3.74
C ARG A 128 9.71 1.30 -3.52
N VAL A 129 10.41 2.42 -3.70
CA VAL A 129 9.78 3.74 -3.72
C VAL A 129 8.95 3.85 -5.00
N VAL A 130 7.65 4.13 -4.83
CA VAL A 130 6.74 4.45 -5.93
C VAL A 130 6.90 5.91 -6.31
N THR A 131 6.60 6.24 -7.56
CA THR A 131 6.72 7.57 -8.14
C THR A 131 5.36 8.28 -8.16
N GLN A 132 5.37 9.56 -8.54
CA GLN A 132 4.15 10.32 -8.72
C GLN A 132 3.25 9.73 -9.83
N VAL A 133 3.80 8.95 -10.75
CA VAL A 133 3.04 8.27 -11.83
C VAL A 133 1.99 7.34 -11.23
N LEU A 134 2.39 6.45 -10.32
CA LEU A 134 1.45 5.55 -9.63
C LEU A 134 0.47 6.31 -8.72
N ILE A 135 0.98 7.28 -7.96
CA ILE A 135 0.18 8.06 -7.01
C ILE A 135 -0.95 8.83 -7.74
N ASN A 136 -0.65 9.40 -8.92
CA ASN A 136 -1.63 10.12 -9.72
C ASN A 136 -2.67 9.20 -10.37
N ALA A 137 -2.30 7.96 -10.70
CA ALA A 137 -3.24 6.99 -11.28
C ALA A 137 -4.28 6.49 -10.26
N PHE A 138 -3.94 6.47 -8.96
CA PHE A 138 -4.80 6.02 -7.88
C PHE A 138 -4.95 7.08 -6.77
N PRO A 139 -5.53 8.26 -7.08
CA PRO A 139 -5.60 9.36 -6.13
C PRO A 139 -6.43 8.95 -4.90
N GLN A 140 -5.83 9.07 -3.71
CA GLN A 140 -6.42 8.69 -2.43
C GLN A 140 -6.85 7.20 -2.34
N ARG A 141 -6.32 6.34 -3.23
CA ARG A 141 -6.68 4.91 -3.30
C ARG A 141 -5.47 3.98 -3.20
N ILE A 142 -4.39 4.49 -2.61
CA ILE A 142 -3.19 3.72 -2.29
C ILE A 142 -3.06 3.62 -0.78
N LEU A 143 -2.99 2.39 -0.26
CA LEU A 143 -2.71 2.12 1.14
C LEU A 143 -1.34 1.44 1.28
N ASN A 144 -0.54 1.88 2.23
CA ASN A 144 0.72 1.23 2.59
C ASN A 144 0.66 0.67 4.01
N ILE A 145 1.19 -0.54 4.21
CA ILE A 145 1.38 -1.12 5.53
C ILE A 145 2.88 -1.07 5.86
N HIS A 146 3.26 -0.23 6.83
CA HIS A 146 4.64 -0.11 7.29
C HIS A 146 4.80 -0.79 8.66
N PRO A 147 5.84 -1.60 8.90
CA PRO A 147 6.08 -2.25 10.18
C PRO A 147 6.72 -1.29 11.19
N SER A 148 6.17 -0.07 11.33
CA SER A 148 6.66 0.91 12.29
C SER A 148 5.62 1.95 12.67
N LEU A 149 5.82 2.56 13.84
CA LEU A 149 5.10 3.75 14.25
C LEU A 149 5.73 4.96 13.56
N LEU A 150 5.12 5.39 12.46
CA LEU A 150 5.44 6.69 11.86
C LEU A 150 5.01 7.82 12.83
N PRO A 151 5.78 8.92 12.95
CA PRO A 151 7.03 9.25 12.23
C PRO A 151 8.31 8.70 12.89
N SER A 152 8.22 7.97 14.00
CA SER A 152 9.36 7.65 14.88
C SER A 152 10.43 6.75 14.26
N PHE A 153 10.08 5.90 13.28
CA PHE A 153 11.02 4.96 12.66
C PHE A 153 10.77 4.82 11.16
N PRO A 154 11.24 5.78 10.34
CA PRO A 154 11.08 5.72 8.89
C PRO A 154 12.09 4.74 8.27
N GLY A 155 11.64 3.92 7.31
CA GLY A 155 12.51 3.12 6.45
C GLY A 155 12.55 1.61 6.78
N ALA A 156 13.37 0.89 6.00
CA ALA A 156 13.33 -0.58 5.89
C ALA A 156 13.76 -1.35 7.16
N HIS A 157 14.40 -0.69 8.13
CA HIS A 157 14.96 -1.30 9.34
C HIS A 157 14.13 -1.02 10.59
N ALA A 158 12.86 -0.63 10.43
CA ALA A 158 12.12 -0.08 11.56
C ALA A 158 11.85 -1.07 12.71
N ILE A 159 11.86 -2.38 12.44
CA ILE A 159 11.80 -3.41 13.50
C ILE A 159 13.11 -3.41 14.31
N GLU A 160 14.26 -3.33 13.64
CA GLU A 160 15.57 -3.27 14.29
C GLU A 160 15.74 -1.95 15.07
N GLN A 161 15.21 -0.83 14.54
CA GLN A 161 15.23 0.47 15.21
C GLN A 161 14.31 0.55 16.42
N ALA A 162 13.23 -0.24 16.47
CA ALA A 162 12.28 -0.23 17.59
C ALA A 162 12.71 -1.12 18.77
N ILE A 163 13.67 -2.03 18.56
CA ILE A 163 14.15 -3.00 19.57
C ILE A 163 15.50 -2.55 20.17
N ALA A 164 16.19 -1.57 19.56
CA ALA A 164 17.40 -0.95 20.08
C ALA A 164 17.09 0.15 21.11
#